data_AF-A0A2T0W3R9-F1
#
_entry.id   AF-A0A2T0W3R9-F1
#
_cell.length_a   1.000
_cell.length_b   1.000
_cell.length_c   1.000
_cell.angle_alpha   90.00
_cell.angle_beta   90.00
_cell.angle_gamma   90.00
#
_symmetry.space_group_name_H-M   'P 1'
#
loop_
_entity.id
_entity.type
_entity.pdbx_description
1 polymer ?
#
loop_
_entity_poly.entity_id
_entity_poly.type
_entity_poly.pdbx_seq_one_letter_code
_entity_poly.pdbx_strand_id
1 'polypeptide(L)' 'MSDKERVEIRMPKVILEKVDAYQKENGLPTRTAAILELIRKGLEK' A
#
# COMPACT_ATOMS: atom_id res chain seq x y z
N MET A 1 2.73 23.00 -4.04
CA MET A 1 1.54 22.26 -3.57
C MET A 1 1.86 20.79 -3.78
N SER A 2 1.63 19.94 -2.78
CA SER A 2 1.91 18.51 -2.96
C SER A 2 0.78 17.94 -3.82
N ASP A 3 1.02 17.77 -5.11
CA ASP A 3 0.05 17.23 -6.09
C ASP A 3 -0.23 15.76 -5.77
N LYS A 4 -1.09 15.52 -4.78
CA LYS A 4 -1.57 14.20 -4.38
C LYS A 4 -2.99 14.05 -4.91
N GLU A 5 -3.16 13.16 -5.86
CA GLU A 5 -4.48 12.76 -6.35
C GLU A 5 -4.96 11.52 -5.60
N ARG A 6 -6.25 11.51 -5.25
CA ARG A 6 -6.89 10.35 -4.65
C ARG A 6 -7.41 9.45 -5.77
N VAL A 7 -6.98 8.20 -5.76
CA VAL A 7 -7.47 7.16 -6.68
C VAL A 7 -8.29 6.15 -5.88
N GLU A 8 -9.47 5.80 -6.39
CA GLU A 8 -10.30 4.73 -5.84
C GLU A 8 -10.18 3.48 -6.72
N ILE A 9 -9.82 2.35 -6.10
CA ILE A 9 -9.57 1.08 -6.79
C ILE A 9 -10.33 -0.03 -6.07
N ARG A 10 -11.02 -0.89 -6.82
CA ARG A 10 -11.56 -2.14 -6.29
C ARG A 10 -10.51 -3.23 -6.37
N MET A 11 -10.23 -3.86 -5.24
CA MET A 11 -9.25 -4.95 -5.13
C MET A 11 -9.89 -6.21 -4.54
N PRO A 12 -9.41 -7.41 -4.91
CA PRO A 12 -9.79 -8.64 -4.24
C PRO A 12 -9.47 -8.58 -2.75
N LYS A 13 -10.39 -9.09 -1.92
CA LYS A 13 -10.25 -9.09 -0.44
C LYS A 13 -8.94 -9.73 0.02
N VAL A 14 -8.54 -10.82 -0.63
CA VAL A 14 -7.28 -11.55 -0.34
C VAL A 14 -6.05 -10.66 -0.50
N ILE A 15 -6.04 -9.73 -1.46
CA ILE A 15 -4.92 -8.80 -1.65
C ILE A 15 -4.88 -7.78 -0.52
N LEU A 16 -6.04 -7.23 -0.14
CA LEU A 16 -6.14 -6.30 0.99
C LEU A 16 -5.67 -6.94 2.30
N GLU A 17 -6.06 -8.18 2.56
CA GLU A 17 -5.63 -8.94 3.75
C GLU A 17 -4.10 -9.12 3.79
N LYS A 18 -3.47 -9.39 2.63
CA LYS A 18 -2.01 -9.47 2.53
C LYS A 18 -1.33 -8.12 2.77
N VAL A 19 -1.90 -7.03 2.25
CA VAL A 19 -1.37 -5.68 2.49
C VAL A 19 -1.48 -5.31 3.98
N ASP A 20 -2.57 -5.69 4.65
CA ASP A 20 -2.76 -5.47 6.08
C ASP A 20 -1.78 -6.28 6.94
N ALA A 21 -1.51 -7.53 6.57
CA ALA A 21 -0.48 -8.34 7.21
C ALA A 21 0.89 -7.69 7.07
N TYR A 22 1.25 -7.31 5.84
CA TYR A 22 2.50 -6.62 5.56
C TYR A 22 2.66 -5.32 6.36
N GLN A 23 1.60 -4.51 6.46
CA GLN A 23 1.59 -3.29 7.25
C GLN A 23 1.96 -3.57 8.71
N LYS A 24 1.34 -4.59 9.33
CA LYS A 24 1.57 -4.95 10.73
C LYS A 24 2.97 -5.49 10.96
N GLU A 25 3.43 -6.41 10.10
CA GLU A 25 4.74 -7.05 10.20
C GLU A 25 5.88 -6.04 10.07
N ASN A 26 5.70 -4.98 9.27
CA ASN A 26 6.72 -3.95 9.02
C ASN A 26 6.50 -2.68 9.87
N GLY A 27 5.55 -2.69 10.81
CA GLY A 27 5.30 -1.56 11.72
C GLY A 27 4.86 -0.27 11.01
N LEU A 28 4.18 -0.39 9.87
CA LEU A 28 3.80 0.77 9.06
C LEU A 28 2.56 1.47 9.63
N PRO A 29 2.55 2.82 9.66
CA PRO A 29 1.53 3.59 10.37
C PRO A 29 0.17 3.54 9.68
N THR A 30 0.12 3.32 8.37
CA THR A 30 -1.14 3.29 7.60
C THR A 30 -1.06 2.26 6.48
N ARG A 31 -2.24 1.77 6.04
CA ARG A 31 -2.37 0.94 4.84
C ARG A 31 -1.82 1.64 3.59
N THR A 32 -2.01 2.96 3.49
CA THR A 32 -1.46 3.76 2.38
C THR A 32 0.06 3.69 2.34
N ALA A 33 0.73 3.79 3.49
CA ALA A 33 2.18 3.64 3.57
C ALA A 33 2.63 2.25 3.09
N ALA A 34 1.92 1.19 3.50
CA ALA A 34 2.18 -0.17 3.03
C ALA A 34 2.01 -0.32 1.51
N ILE A 35 0.92 0.20 0.95
CA ILE A 35 0.68 0.16 -0.49
C ILE A 35 1.79 0.90 -1.25
N LEU A 36 2.15 2.11 -0.82
CA LEU A 36 3.19 2.90 -1.47
C LEU A 36 4.56 2.23 -1.40
N GLU A 37 4.92 1.64 -0.26
CA GLU A 37 6.18 0.92 -0.12
C GLU A 37 6.24 -0.32 -1.02
N LEU A 38 5.16 -1.11 -1.06
CA LEU A 38 5.06 -2.29 -1.92
C LEU A 38 5.14 -1.92 -3.41
N ILE A 39 4.46 -0.85 -3.82
CA ILE A 39 4.57 -0.31 -5.18
C ILE A 39 6.00 0.12 -5.46
N ARG A 40 6.64 0.87 -4.55
CA ARG A 40 8.04 1.31 -4.70
C ARG A 40 8.97 0.10 -4.89
N LYS A 41 8.87 -0.93 -4.05
CA LYS A 41 9.66 -2.18 -4.17
C LYS A 41 9.41 -2.94 -5.47
N GLY A 42 8.19 -2.86 -6.03
CA GLY A 42 7.86 -3.50 -7.31
C GLY A 42 8.35 -2.73 -8.54
N LEU A 43 8.57 -1.41 -8.39
CA LEU A 43 9.03 -0.53 -9.48
C LEU A 43 10.55 -0.32 -9.48
N GLU A 44 11.18 -0.33 -8.31
CA GLU A 44 12.63 -0.38 -8.16
C GLU A 44 13.09 -1.83 -8.41
N LYS A 45 13.58 -2.11 -9.63
CA LYS A 45 14.18 -3.40 -9.96
C LYS A 45 15.48 -3.65 -9.20
#